data_AF-A0A6N3G581-F1
#
_entry.id   AF-A0A6N3G581-F1
#
_cell.length_a   1.000
_cell.length_b   1.000
_cell.length_c   1.000
_cell.angle_alpha   90.00
_cell.angle_beta   90.00
_cell.angle_gamma   90.00
#
_symmetry.space_group_name_H-M   'P 1'
#
loop_
_entity.id
_entity.type
_entity.pdbx_description
1 polymer ?
#
loop_
_entity_poly.entity_id
_entity_poly.type
_entity_poly.pdbx_seq_one_letter_code
_entity_poly.pdbx_strand_id
1 'polypeptide(L)'
;MKKSMMIALSGLFVVVTIMLCTNTNKVYEKKKYFSSPNEIIEIINHKQLGALNKDGVFVTTSDFKECLSKRKRVTDSNFNYYKIDGEILPENNTKESKEFILDDYRRRVSMLEGYTVPEKLEVLTLTGIGYSTSDLYIQNKEVECSNPENIDINIVFIDEGEGWVIDYFWISTNGGEDVLYNQ
;
A
#
# COMPACT_ATOMS: atom_id res chain seq x y z
N MET A 1 -22.00 -50.42 -2.94
CA MET A 1 -20.73 -49.83 -3.45
C MET A 1 -20.89 -48.43 -4.05
N LYS A 2 -21.92 -48.11 -4.86
CA LYS A 2 -22.10 -46.75 -5.42
C LYS A 2 -22.36 -45.64 -4.38
N LYS A 3 -23.14 -45.93 -3.33
CA LYS A 3 -23.48 -44.95 -2.27
C LYS A 3 -22.29 -44.61 -1.35
N SER A 4 -21.45 -45.59 -1.01
CA SER A 4 -20.27 -45.37 -0.15
C SER A 4 -19.17 -44.59 -0.87
N MET A 5 -19.02 -44.79 -2.19
CA MET A 5 -18.07 -44.04 -3.01
C MET A 5 -18.49 -42.56 -3.16
N MET A 6 -19.80 -42.27 -3.29
CA MET A 6 -20.31 -40.90 -3.32
C MET A 6 -20.10 -40.16 -1.98
N ILE A 7 -20.29 -40.82 -0.84
CA ILE A 7 -20.08 -40.22 0.48
C ILE A 7 -18.59 -39.95 0.75
N ALA A 8 -17.71 -40.84 0.27
CA ALA A 8 -16.26 -40.62 0.36
C ALA A 8 -15.81 -39.45 -0.52
N LEU A 9 -16.38 -39.31 -1.73
CA LEU A 9 -16.06 -38.21 -2.65
C LEU A 9 -16.53 -36.86 -2.11
N SER A 10 -17.74 -36.78 -1.55
CA SER A 10 -18.26 -35.54 -0.96
C SER A 10 -17.49 -35.15 0.30
N GLY A 11 -17.11 -36.12 1.14
CA GLY A 11 -16.26 -35.89 2.30
C GLY A 11 -14.87 -35.35 1.92
N LEU A 12 -14.23 -35.95 0.91
CA LEU A 12 -12.95 -35.47 0.39
C LEU A 12 -13.06 -34.04 -0.18
N PHE A 13 -14.13 -33.74 -0.91
CA PHE A 13 -14.35 -32.43 -1.50
C PHE A 13 -14.52 -31.33 -0.42
N VAL A 14 -15.29 -31.61 0.64
CA VAL A 14 -15.46 -30.68 1.77
C VAL A 14 -14.13 -30.45 2.50
N VAL A 15 -13.34 -31.50 2.75
CA VAL A 15 -12.03 -31.37 3.41
C VAL A 15 -11.05 -30.56 2.56
N VAL A 16 -11.00 -30.81 1.24
CA VAL A 16 -10.15 -30.06 0.32
C VAL A 16 -10.60 -28.59 0.21
N THR A 17 -11.91 -28.33 0.22
CA THR A 17 -12.45 -26.96 0.17
C THR A 17 -12.15 -26.21 1.47
N ILE A 18 -12.29 -26.85 2.64
CA ILE A 18 -11.89 -26.27 3.92
C ILE A 18 -10.37 -25.99 3.91
N MET A 19 -9.54 -26.94 3.47
CA MET A 19 -8.08 -26.74 3.37
C MET A 19 -7.69 -25.59 2.43
N LEU A 20 -8.39 -25.43 1.29
CA LEU A 20 -8.21 -24.31 0.36
C LEU A 20 -8.69 -22.97 0.93
N CYS A 21 -9.80 -22.96 1.68
CA CYS A 21 -10.29 -21.77 2.38
C CYS A 21 -9.42 -21.40 3.59
N THR A 22 -8.72 -22.37 4.19
CA THR A 22 -7.78 -22.14 5.30
C THR A 22 -6.35 -21.89 4.83
N ASN A 23 -6.14 -21.44 3.58
CA ASN A 23 -4.81 -21.06 3.10
C ASN A 23 -4.16 -20.13 4.14
N THR A 24 -3.12 -20.64 4.81
CA THR A 24 -2.54 -20.08 6.03
C THR A 24 -1.67 -18.85 5.77
N ASN A 25 -1.60 -18.39 4.52
CA ASN A 25 -1.26 -17.01 4.25
C ASN A 25 -2.40 -16.17 4.82
N LYS A 26 -2.30 -15.83 6.11
CA LYS A 26 -3.18 -14.85 6.76
C LYS A 26 -3.04 -13.54 6.00
N VAL A 27 -3.85 -13.39 4.96
CA VAL A 27 -4.08 -12.12 4.29
C VAL A 27 -4.48 -11.16 5.40
N TYR A 28 -3.85 -10.00 5.41
CA TYR A 28 -4.14 -8.98 6.42
C TYR A 28 -5.64 -8.65 6.38
N GLU A 29 -6.36 -8.98 7.45
CA GLU A 29 -7.76 -8.59 7.61
C GLU A 29 -7.82 -7.17 8.15
N LYS A 30 -8.33 -6.25 7.33
CA LYS A 30 -8.57 -4.86 7.74
C LYS A 30 -9.54 -4.80 8.90
N LYS A 31 -9.24 -3.94 9.86
CA LYS A 31 -10.06 -3.69 11.06
C LYS A 31 -10.49 -2.24 11.16
N LYS A 32 -9.88 -1.33 10.40
CA LYS A 32 -10.23 0.08 10.38
C LYS A 32 -11.07 0.40 9.16
N TYR A 33 -12.09 1.22 9.39
CA TYR A 33 -12.87 1.87 8.36
C TYR A 33 -12.39 3.32 8.26
N PHE A 34 -12.01 3.76 7.05
CA PHE A 34 -11.67 5.16 6.82
C PHE A 34 -12.79 5.85 6.07
N SER A 35 -13.34 6.92 6.65
CA SER A 35 -14.47 7.65 6.07
C SER A 35 -14.05 8.63 4.97
N SER A 36 -12.77 9.01 4.95
CA SER A 36 -12.19 9.92 3.97
C SER A 36 -10.69 9.68 3.76
N PRO A 37 -10.13 10.12 2.62
CA PRO A 37 -8.68 10.12 2.41
C PRO A 37 -7.88 10.91 3.45
N ASN A 38 -8.45 11.97 4.03
CA ASN A 38 -7.77 12.79 5.04
C ASN A 38 -7.40 11.98 6.29
N GLU A 39 -8.24 11.03 6.72
CA GLU A 39 -7.91 10.14 7.85
C GLU A 39 -6.69 9.26 7.55
N ILE A 40 -6.48 8.91 6.28
CA ILE A 40 -5.32 8.14 5.84
C ILE A 40 -4.07 9.03 5.80
N ILE A 41 -4.21 10.29 5.34
CA ILE A 41 -3.13 11.27 5.37
C ILE A 41 -2.65 11.53 6.80
N GLU A 42 -3.57 11.60 7.77
CA GLU A 42 -3.20 11.72 9.18
C GLU A 42 -2.32 10.56 9.65
N ILE A 43 -2.59 9.33 9.21
CA ILE A 43 -1.74 8.16 9.51
C ILE A 43 -0.37 8.31 8.84
N ILE A 44 -0.33 8.68 7.55
CA ILE A 44 0.93 8.87 6.81
C ILE A 44 1.85 9.88 7.51
N ASN A 45 1.30 11.00 7.97
CA ASN A 45 2.08 12.10 8.56
C ASN A 45 2.46 11.91 10.04
N HIS A 46 1.62 11.20 10.82
CA HIS A 46 1.78 11.19 12.28
C HIS A 46 2.13 9.83 12.86
N LYS A 47 2.14 8.75 12.05
CA LYS A 47 2.48 7.41 12.50
C LYS A 47 3.78 6.93 11.88
N GLN A 48 4.42 6.00 12.59
CA GLN A 48 5.48 5.20 12.02
C GLN A 48 4.87 4.22 11.01
N LEU A 49 5.35 4.28 9.78
CA LEU A 49 4.83 3.52 8.65
C LEU A 49 5.60 2.22 8.42
N GLY A 50 6.86 2.16 8.86
CA GLY A 50 7.71 0.98 8.77
C GLY A 50 8.58 0.79 10.01
N ALA A 51 8.95 -0.45 10.29
CA ALA A 51 9.76 -0.82 11.46
C ALA A 51 10.64 -2.04 11.12
N LEU A 52 11.65 -2.30 11.94
CA LEU A 52 12.38 -3.57 11.87
C LEU A 52 11.63 -4.62 12.70
N ASN A 53 11.44 -5.82 12.14
CA ASN A 53 10.93 -6.95 12.90
C ASN A 53 12.04 -7.53 13.81
N LYS A 54 11.73 -8.61 14.52
CA LYS A 54 12.68 -9.27 15.45
C LYS A 54 13.93 -9.82 14.76
N ASP A 55 13.85 -10.10 13.46
CA ASP A 55 14.93 -10.62 12.64
C ASP A 55 15.74 -9.49 11.97
N GLY A 56 15.44 -8.22 12.29
CA GLY A 56 16.07 -7.06 11.67
C GLY A 56 15.60 -6.79 10.24
N VAL A 57 14.51 -7.42 9.80
CA VAL A 57 13.93 -7.20 8.46
C VAL A 57 12.95 -6.03 8.50
N PHE A 58 13.06 -5.12 7.54
CA PHE A 58 12.11 -4.03 7.40
C PHE A 58 10.72 -4.54 7.04
N VAL A 59 9.72 -4.07 7.80
CA VAL A 59 8.32 -4.42 7.62
C VAL A 59 7.43 -3.19 7.76
N THR A 60 6.35 -3.15 6.99
CA THR A 60 5.28 -2.16 7.14
C THR A 60 4.54 -2.36 8.47
N THR A 61 4.24 -1.27 9.18
CA THR A 61 3.47 -1.31 10.44
C THR A 61 2.00 -1.69 10.19
N SER A 62 1.30 -2.12 11.25
CA SER A 62 -0.13 -2.44 11.14
C SER A 62 -0.97 -1.22 10.77
N ASP A 63 -0.64 -0.04 11.32
CA ASP A 63 -1.37 1.19 11.02
C ASP A 63 -1.30 1.53 9.53
N PHE A 64 -0.11 1.45 8.92
CA PHE A 64 0.01 1.72 7.49
C PHE A 64 -0.60 0.60 6.64
N LYS A 65 -0.53 -0.67 7.07
CA LYS A 65 -1.20 -1.79 6.39
C LYS A 65 -2.72 -1.64 6.31
N GLU A 66 -3.38 -1.07 7.32
CA GLU A 66 -4.82 -0.76 7.28
C GLU A 66 -5.16 0.18 6.12
N CYS A 67 -4.29 1.15 5.83
CA CYS A 67 -4.50 2.13 4.78
C CYS A 67 -4.41 1.52 3.38
N LEU A 68 -3.75 0.38 3.19
CA LEU A 68 -3.45 -0.18 1.87
C LEU A 68 -4.59 -1.06 1.36
N SER A 69 -4.96 -0.90 0.10
CA SER A 69 -5.92 -1.73 -0.63
C SER A 69 -5.65 -3.24 -0.49
N LYS A 70 -6.73 -4.03 -0.44
CA LYS A 70 -6.67 -5.51 -0.41
C LYS A 70 -6.41 -6.08 -1.81
N ARG A 71 -6.61 -5.26 -2.84
CA ARG A 71 -6.29 -5.56 -4.24
C ARG A 71 -4.78 -5.84 -4.37
N LYS A 72 -4.38 -6.60 -5.39
CA LYS A 72 -2.96 -6.78 -5.74
C LYS A 72 -2.39 -5.37 -5.92
N ARG A 73 -1.57 -4.94 -4.96
CA ARG A 73 -1.12 -3.56 -4.83
C ARG A 73 -0.45 -3.16 -6.14
N VAL A 74 -0.99 -2.13 -6.79
CA VAL A 74 -0.48 -1.58 -8.07
C VAL A 74 0.88 -0.89 -7.88
N THR A 75 1.32 -0.81 -6.63
CA THR A 75 2.58 -0.22 -6.17
C THR A 75 3.62 -1.30 -5.95
N ASP A 76 4.78 -1.11 -6.55
CA ASP A 76 5.96 -1.84 -6.11
C ASP A 76 6.40 -1.31 -4.73
N SER A 77 6.90 -2.23 -3.91
CA SER A 77 7.05 -2.13 -2.46
C SER A 77 8.29 -1.37 -1.98
N ASN A 78 8.93 -0.56 -2.82
CA ASN A 78 10.12 0.24 -2.48
C ASN A 78 9.80 1.41 -1.52
N PHE A 79 8.82 1.21 -0.64
CA PHE A 79 8.59 2.03 0.53
C PHE A 79 9.77 1.88 1.49
N ASN A 80 10.79 2.72 1.32
CA ASN A 80 12.03 2.67 2.10
C ASN A 80 12.09 3.75 3.19
N TYR A 81 10.93 4.27 3.62
CA TYR A 81 10.82 5.27 4.68
C TYR A 81 10.12 4.68 5.91
N TYR A 82 10.57 5.02 7.11
CA TYR A 82 9.87 4.57 8.33
C TYR A 82 8.89 5.63 8.84
N LYS A 83 9.09 6.89 8.45
CA LYS A 83 8.26 8.04 8.78
C LYS A 83 8.23 8.99 7.59
N ILE A 84 7.11 9.68 7.42
CA ILE A 84 6.92 10.74 6.45
C ILE A 84 6.33 11.94 7.18
N ASP A 85 6.77 13.14 6.82
CA ASP A 85 6.18 14.39 7.25
C ASP A 85 5.87 15.21 6.01
N GLY A 86 4.60 15.24 5.61
CA GLY A 86 4.18 15.81 4.34
C GLY A 86 2.99 16.74 4.46
N GLU A 87 2.86 17.61 3.46
CA GLU A 87 1.79 18.57 3.33
C GLU A 87 1.18 18.55 1.92
N ILE A 88 -0.05 19.06 1.82
CA ILE A 88 -0.77 19.17 0.56
C ILE A 88 -0.50 20.55 -0.01
N LEU A 89 0.36 20.61 -1.03
CA LEU A 89 0.65 21.84 -1.75
C LEU A 89 -0.31 22.02 -2.94
N PRO A 90 -1.10 23.12 -3.00
CA PRO A 90 -2.05 23.35 -4.10
C PRO A 90 -1.43 23.33 -5.50
N GLU A 91 -0.20 23.83 -5.63
CA GLU A 91 0.57 23.87 -6.89
C GLU A 91 0.91 22.48 -7.44
N ASN A 92 1.05 21.48 -6.57
CA ASN A 92 1.30 20.08 -6.95
C ASN A 92 -0.01 19.29 -7.15
N ASN A 93 -1.14 19.89 -6.81
CA ASN A 93 -2.46 19.26 -6.82
C ASN A 93 -3.42 19.90 -7.83
N THR A 94 -2.88 20.46 -8.92
CA THR A 94 -3.68 20.99 -10.03
C THR A 94 -4.47 19.88 -10.74
N LYS A 95 -5.48 20.27 -11.52
CA LYS A 95 -6.23 19.33 -12.35
C LYS A 95 -5.31 18.54 -13.30
N GLU A 96 -4.31 19.20 -13.87
CA GLU A 96 -3.36 18.57 -14.81
C GLU A 96 -2.46 17.55 -14.09
N SER A 97 -1.89 17.93 -12.95
CA SER A 97 -1.08 17.03 -12.12
C SER A 97 -1.86 15.78 -11.70
N LYS A 98 -3.13 15.95 -11.29
CA LYS A 98 -4.00 14.83 -10.90
C LYS A 98 -4.32 13.89 -12.07
N GLU A 99 -4.55 14.44 -13.27
CA GLU A 99 -4.81 13.60 -14.45
C GLU A 99 -3.56 12.80 -14.86
N PHE A 100 -2.37 13.40 -14.76
CA PHE A 100 -1.11 12.69 -15.01
C PHE A 100 -0.94 11.47 -14.10
N ILE A 101 -1.21 11.62 -12.80
CA ILE A 101 -1.16 10.52 -11.83
C ILE A 101 -2.23 9.47 -12.14
N LEU A 102 -3.44 9.89 -12.51
CA LEU A 102 -4.51 8.98 -12.89
C LEU A 102 -4.19 8.15 -14.11
N ASP A 103 -3.57 8.75 -15.13
CA ASP A 103 -3.20 8.05 -16.35
C ASP A 103 -2.11 7.01 -16.09
N ASP A 104 -1.12 7.33 -15.24
CA ASP A 104 -0.12 6.33 -14.82
C ASP A 104 -0.76 5.19 -14.03
N TYR A 105 -1.65 5.51 -13.09
CA TYR A 105 -2.40 4.51 -12.33
C TYR A 105 -3.24 3.61 -13.23
N ARG A 106 -4.03 4.18 -14.17
CA ARG A 106 -4.86 3.44 -15.13
C ARG A 106 -4.01 2.51 -16.00
N ARG A 107 -2.86 3.00 -16.48
CA ARG A 107 -1.90 2.21 -17.24
C ARG A 107 -1.43 0.99 -16.45
N ARG A 108 -1.00 1.18 -15.20
CA ARG A 108 -0.55 0.07 -14.34
C ARG A 108 -1.67 -0.92 -14.00
N VAL A 109 -2.88 -0.43 -13.69
CA VAL A 109 -4.04 -1.29 -13.45
C VAL A 109 -4.36 -2.15 -14.68
N SER A 110 -4.27 -1.59 -15.89
CA SER A 110 -4.54 -2.34 -17.13
C SER A 110 -3.56 -3.50 -17.39
N MET A 111 -2.38 -3.47 -16.76
CA MET A 111 -1.40 -4.55 -16.82
C MET A 111 -1.70 -5.67 -15.81
N LEU A 112 -2.67 -5.47 -14.91
CA LEU A 112 -3.06 -6.46 -13.91
C LEU A 112 -4.29 -7.24 -14.38
N GLU A 113 -4.11 -8.55 -14.58
CA GLU A 113 -5.20 -9.45 -14.95
C GLU A 113 -6.29 -9.48 -13.87
N GLY A 114 -7.56 -9.28 -14.29
CA GLY A 114 -8.72 -9.32 -13.40
C GLY A 114 -9.00 -8.03 -12.61
N TYR A 115 -8.28 -6.94 -12.89
CA TYR A 115 -8.48 -5.65 -12.23
C TYR A 115 -9.13 -4.61 -13.15
N THR A 116 -10.09 -3.87 -12.62
CA THR A 116 -10.74 -2.72 -13.27
C THR A 116 -10.49 -1.44 -12.48
N VAL A 117 -10.48 -0.28 -13.13
CA VAL A 117 -10.36 0.99 -12.41
C VAL A 117 -11.65 1.23 -11.60
N PRO A 118 -11.58 1.47 -10.27
CA PRO A 118 -12.77 1.76 -9.47
C PRO A 118 -13.43 3.08 -9.89
N GLU A 119 -14.76 3.15 -9.78
CA GLU A 119 -15.53 4.34 -10.15
C GLU A 119 -15.28 5.53 -9.21
N LYS A 120 -15.12 5.24 -7.92
CA LYS A 120 -14.91 6.25 -6.88
C LYS A 120 -13.46 6.24 -6.44
N LEU A 121 -12.74 7.26 -6.89
CA LEU A 121 -11.34 7.47 -6.58
C LEU A 121 -11.05 8.94 -6.28
N GLU A 122 -9.98 9.18 -5.55
CA GLU A 122 -9.45 10.50 -5.27
C GLU A 122 -7.93 10.48 -5.43
N VAL A 123 -7.36 11.58 -5.93
CA VAL A 123 -5.93 11.69 -6.22
C VAL A 123 -5.33 12.90 -5.53
N LEU A 124 -4.14 12.67 -4.99
CA LEU A 124 -3.39 13.64 -4.22
C LEU A 124 -1.88 13.45 -4.44
N THR A 125 -1.15 14.56 -4.44
CA THR A 125 0.29 14.57 -4.18
C THR A 125 0.56 15.13 -2.79
N LEU A 126 1.31 14.37 -1.98
CA LEU A 126 1.84 14.81 -0.70
C LEU A 126 3.32 15.18 -0.89
N THR A 127 3.70 16.40 -0.55
CA THR A 127 5.08 16.90 -0.65
C THR A 127 5.67 17.06 0.74
N GLY A 128 6.90 16.61 0.96
CA GLY A 128 7.55 16.80 2.26
C GLY A 128 8.83 16.02 2.45
N ILE A 129 9.03 15.55 3.69
CA ILE A 129 10.27 14.91 4.12
C ILE A 129 10.04 13.42 4.42
N GLY A 130 10.82 12.58 3.75
CA GLY A 130 10.93 11.14 4.02
C GLY A 130 12.10 10.84 4.95
N TYR A 131 11.86 9.99 5.95
CA TYR A 131 12.90 9.53 6.88
C TYR A 131 13.26 8.07 6.56
N SER A 132 14.49 7.85 6.07
CA SER A 132 14.92 6.59 5.47
C SER A 132 14.98 5.45 6.49
N THR A 133 14.65 4.23 6.06
CA THR A 133 14.81 3.01 6.87
C THR A 133 16.25 2.74 7.28
N SER A 134 17.24 3.30 6.57
CA SER A 134 18.64 3.29 6.98
C SER A 134 18.81 3.91 8.37
N ASP A 135 18.00 4.90 8.73
CA ASP A 135 18.04 5.55 10.04
C ASP A 135 17.46 4.68 11.17
N LEU A 136 16.62 3.66 10.88
CA LEU A 136 16.16 2.71 11.89
C LEU A 136 17.29 1.80 12.39
N TYR A 137 18.22 1.42 11.52
CA TYR A 137 19.40 0.67 11.92
C TYR A 137 20.34 1.52 12.78
N ILE A 138 20.32 2.83 12.56
CA ILE A 138 21.11 3.82 13.28
C ILE A 138 20.51 4.07 14.66
N GLN A 139 19.18 4.20 14.84
CA GLN A 139 18.54 4.49 16.13
C GLN A 139 18.78 3.47 17.27
N ASN A 140 19.19 2.23 16.99
CA ASN A 140 19.68 1.30 18.03
C ASN A 140 21.02 1.77 18.67
N LYS A 141 21.62 2.83 18.13
CA LYS A 141 22.74 3.60 18.67
C LYS A 141 22.32 5.06 18.61
N GLU A 142 21.88 5.68 19.71
CA GLU A 142 21.52 7.11 19.85
C GLU A 142 22.15 8.09 18.82
N VAL A 143 21.63 8.14 17.60
CA VAL A 143 22.15 8.98 16.52
C VAL A 143 20.93 9.54 15.82
N GLU A 144 20.86 10.87 15.81
CA GLU A 144 19.84 11.64 15.10
C GLU A 144 19.77 11.20 13.63
N CYS A 145 18.55 11.19 13.08
CA CYS A 145 18.26 10.85 11.70
C CYS A 145 19.30 11.48 10.76
N SER A 146 20.03 10.64 10.04
CA SER A 146 21.25 11.07 9.38
C SER A 146 20.99 11.76 8.04
N ASN A 147 19.93 11.40 7.31
CA ASN A 147 19.64 11.97 5.99
C ASN A 147 18.12 11.98 5.66
N PRO A 148 17.36 12.98 6.15
CA PRO A 148 16.01 13.23 5.63
C PRO A 148 16.06 13.61 4.14
N GLU A 149 15.10 13.14 3.36
CA GLU A 149 15.02 13.38 1.90
C GLU A 149 13.76 14.16 1.54
N ASN A 150 13.86 15.11 0.62
CA ASN A 150 12.68 15.74 0.02
C ASN A 150 12.01 14.73 -0.92
N ILE A 151 10.74 14.48 -0.68
CA ILE A 151 9.94 13.52 -1.43
C ILE A 151 8.62 14.14 -1.88
N ASP A 152 8.16 13.66 -3.04
CA ASP A 152 6.78 13.80 -3.48
C ASP A 152 6.15 12.41 -3.54
N ILE A 153 4.90 12.32 -3.08
CA ILE A 153 4.16 11.07 -3.01
C ILE A 153 2.86 11.23 -3.78
N ASN A 154 2.76 10.54 -4.90
CA ASN A 154 1.53 10.45 -5.68
C ASN A 154 0.67 9.30 -5.14
N ILE A 155 -0.55 9.63 -4.71
CA ILE A 155 -1.47 8.72 -4.05
C ILE A 155 -2.79 8.68 -4.81
N VAL A 156 -3.27 7.47 -5.10
CA VAL A 156 -4.66 7.24 -5.53
C VAL A 156 -5.39 6.49 -4.43
N PHE A 157 -6.40 7.15 -3.90
CA PHE A 157 -7.36 6.58 -2.97
C PHE A 157 -8.54 5.99 -3.74
N ILE A 158 -9.04 4.86 -3.28
CA ILE A 158 -10.26 4.24 -3.81
C ILE A 158 -11.20 3.90 -2.65
N ASP A 159 -12.49 3.84 -2.94
CA ASP A 159 -13.48 3.30 -2.02
C ASP A 159 -13.71 1.81 -2.33
N GLU A 160 -13.31 0.92 -1.42
CA GLU A 160 -13.54 -0.54 -1.56
C GLU A 160 -14.96 -0.96 -1.12
N GLY A 161 -15.84 -0.01 -0.73
CA GLY A 161 -17.14 -0.26 -0.13
C GLY A 161 -17.08 -0.52 1.39
N GLU A 162 -15.90 -0.83 1.90
CA GLU A 162 -15.58 -0.95 3.33
C GLU A 162 -14.76 0.26 3.84
N GLY A 163 -14.76 1.37 3.08
CA GLY A 163 -14.03 2.59 3.38
C GLY A 163 -12.93 2.90 2.37
N TRP A 164 -12.34 4.07 2.54
CA TRP A 164 -11.26 4.57 1.68
C TRP A 164 -9.93 3.89 1.98
N VAL A 165 -9.15 3.65 0.92
CA VAL A 165 -7.87 2.95 1.00
C VAL A 165 -6.93 3.47 -0.10
N ILE A 166 -5.63 3.24 0.06
CA ILE A 166 -4.58 3.54 -0.90
C ILE A 166 -4.44 2.36 -1.86
N ASP A 167 -4.73 2.58 -3.14
CA ASP A 167 -4.50 1.59 -4.19
C ASP A 167 -3.23 1.89 -5.01
N TYR A 168 -2.83 3.16 -5.02
CA TYR A 168 -1.60 3.67 -5.64
C TYR A 168 -0.85 4.59 -4.67
N PHE A 169 0.47 4.43 -4.60
CA PHE A 169 1.38 5.07 -3.67
C PHE A 169 2.78 5.04 -4.30
N TRP A 170 3.16 6.14 -4.91
CA TRP A 170 4.40 6.25 -5.66
C TRP A 170 5.22 7.40 -5.11
N ILE A 171 6.47 7.14 -4.75
CA ILE A 171 7.37 8.12 -4.15
C ILE A 171 8.42 8.50 -5.18
N SER A 172 8.69 9.79 -5.31
CA SER A 172 9.81 10.33 -6.10
C SER A 172 10.71 11.19 -5.22
N THR A 173 12.01 10.94 -5.27
CA THR A 173 13.05 11.72 -4.59
C THR A 173 13.68 12.72 -5.55
N ASN A 174 13.78 14.00 -5.15
CA ASN A 174 14.51 15.05 -5.87
C ASN A 174 14.17 15.22 -7.38
N GLY A 175 12.89 15.20 -7.75
CA GLY A 175 12.45 15.53 -9.12
C GLY A 175 13.03 14.66 -10.23
N GLY A 176 13.70 13.56 -9.88
CA GLY A 176 14.15 12.55 -10.83
C GLY A 176 12.95 11.69 -11.20
N GLU A 177 12.62 11.65 -12.48
CA GLU A 177 11.88 10.53 -13.03
C GLU A 177 12.65 9.26 -12.66
N ASP A 178 12.11 8.44 -11.77
CA ASP A 178 12.51 7.05 -11.70
C ASP A 178 12.20 6.44 -13.07
N VAL A 179 13.23 6.39 -13.91
CA VAL A 179 13.21 5.73 -15.21
C VAL A 179 12.80 4.30 -14.95
N LEU A 180 11.54 4.02 -15.28
CA LEU A 180 10.96 2.68 -15.29
C LEU A 180 11.89 1.78 -16.13
N TYR A 181 12.73 1.01 -15.44
CA TYR A 181 13.29 -0.19 -16.02
C TYR A 181 12.12 -1.14 -16.29
N ASN A 182 11.68 -1.17 -17.55
CA ASN A 182 10.95 -2.32 -18.08
C ASN A 182 11.85 -3.55 -17.87
N GLN A 183 11.45 -4.45 -16.98
CA GLN A 183 11.83 -5.85 -17.01
C GLN A 183 10.57 -6.69 -17.20
#